data_AF-A0A5M6IVY0-F1
#
_entry.id   AF-A0A5M6IVY0-F1
#
_cell.length_a   1.000
_cell.length_b   1.000
_cell.length_c   1.000
_cell.angle_alpha   90.00
_cell.angle_beta   90.00
_cell.angle_gamma   90.00
#
_symmetry.space_group_name_H-M   'P 1'
#
loop_
_entity.id
_entity.type
_entity.pdbx_description
1 polymer ?
#
loop_
_entity_poly.entity_id
_entity_poly.type
_entity_poly.pdbx_seq_one_letter_code
_entity_poly.pdbx_strand_id
1 'polypeptide(L)'
;MPPPAAAAAEPALATLSFEDALAELEKIVRGLEGGQQKLEEAIAAYERGARLKAHCEAKLAEAEARVQAIVAGTDGSLSLRPVE
;
A
#
# COMPACT_ATOMS: atom_id res chain seq x y z
N MET A 1 13.98 -29.40 17.07
CA MET A 1 13.23 -28.62 16.08
C MET A 1 12.21 -27.78 16.81
N PRO A 2 12.34 -26.45 16.85
CA PRO A 2 11.21 -25.58 17.18
C PRO A 2 10.16 -25.68 16.05
N PRO A 3 8.85 -25.52 16.36
CA PRO A 3 7.81 -25.44 15.33
C PRO A 3 8.02 -24.20 14.45
N PRO A 4 7.53 -24.16 13.19
CA PRO A 4 7.44 -22.93 12.42
C PRO A 4 6.47 -22.00 13.16
N ALA A 5 7.02 -21.04 13.91
CA ALA A 5 6.25 -20.06 14.62
C ALA A 5 5.45 -19.21 13.61
N ALA A 6 4.13 -19.31 13.71
CA ALA A 6 3.12 -18.34 13.28
C ALA A 6 3.20 -17.90 11.79
N ALA A 7 2.28 -18.25 10.90
CA ALA A 7 0.85 -17.92 10.99
C ALA A 7 0.55 -16.64 11.80
N ALA A 8 1.45 -15.65 11.76
CA ALA A 8 1.11 -14.29 12.14
C ALA A 8 0.19 -13.81 11.03
N ALA A 9 -1.10 -13.65 11.35
CA ALA A 9 -2.08 -13.08 10.44
C ALA A 9 -1.49 -11.79 9.89
N GLU A 10 -1.05 -11.83 8.63
CA GLU A 10 -0.58 -10.67 7.93
C GLU A 10 -1.71 -9.63 8.02
N PRO A 11 -1.47 -8.43 8.57
CA PRO A 11 -2.52 -7.44 8.69
C PRO A 11 -3.15 -7.28 7.31
N ALA A 12 -4.49 -7.36 7.26
CA ALA A 12 -5.19 -7.19 6.01
C ALA A 12 -4.72 -5.89 5.37
N LEU A 13 -4.30 -5.92 4.10
CA LEU A 13 -3.74 -4.76 3.39
C LEU A 13 -4.60 -3.49 3.58
N ALA A 14 -5.92 -3.66 3.68
CA ALA A 14 -6.88 -2.61 3.95
C ALA A 14 -6.67 -1.83 5.27
N THR A 15 -6.10 -2.44 6.31
CA THR A 15 -5.89 -1.80 7.62
C THR A 15 -4.52 -1.16 7.78
N LEU A 16 -3.60 -1.35 6.84
CA LEU A 16 -2.23 -0.82 6.92
C LEU A 16 -2.20 0.69 6.63
N SER A 17 -1.42 1.44 7.41
CA SER A 17 -1.08 2.84 7.10
C SER A 17 -0.25 2.92 5.83
N PHE A 18 -0.14 4.10 5.21
CA PHE A 18 0.74 4.28 4.04
C PHE A 18 2.19 3.92 4.39
N GLU A 19 2.69 4.40 5.53
CA GLU A 19 4.05 4.13 5.99
C GLU A 19 4.29 2.65 6.26
N ASP A 20 3.33 1.97 6.91
CA ASP A 20 3.44 0.53 7.17
C ASP A 20 3.42 -0.28 5.86
N ALA A 21 2.55 0.08 4.91
CA ALA A 21 2.47 -0.58 3.61
C ALA A 21 3.75 -0.37 2.78
N LEU A 22 4.33 0.83 2.85
CA LEU A 22 5.60 1.14 2.20
C LEU A 22 6.76 0.36 2.83
N ALA A 23 6.84 0.32 4.16
CA ALA A 23 7.88 -0.41 4.87
C ALA A 23 7.84 -1.92 4.57
N GLU A 24 6.63 -2.49 4.44
CA GLU A 24 6.45 -3.88 4.05
C GLU A 24 6.87 -4.12 2.59
N LEU A 25 6.50 -3.22 1.68
CA LEU A 25 6.90 -3.28 0.27
C LEU A 25 8.43 -3.26 0.14
N GLU A 26 9.12 -2.39 0.88
CA GLU A 26 10.59 -2.34 0.87
C GLU A 26 11.23 -3.63 1.39
N LYS A 27 10.64 -4.28 2.41
CA LYS A 27 11.13 -5.58 2.89
C LYS A 27 10.99 -6.66 1.82
N ILE A 28 9.86 -6.69 1.13
CA ILE A 28 9.58 -7.61 0.02
C ILE A 28 10.60 -7.41 -1.10
N VAL A 29 10.82 -6.16 -1.52
CA VAL A 29 11.79 -5.82 -2.58
C VAL A 29 13.20 -6.24 -2.17
N ARG A 30 13.63 -5.92 -0.95
CA ARG A 30 14.94 -6.37 -0.42
C ARG A 30 15.08 -7.90 -0.40
N GLY A 31 14.01 -8.63 -0.10
CA GLY A 31 14.00 -10.10 -0.15
C GLY A 31 14.17 -10.65 -1.57
N LEU A 32 13.48 -10.03 -2.53
CA LEU A 32 13.56 -10.38 -3.95
C LEU A 32 14.95 -10.08 -4.54
N GLU A 33 15.52 -8.92 -4.22
CA GLU A 33 16.88 -8.53 -4.66
C GLU A 33 17.96 -9.43 -4.06
N GLY A 34 17.74 -9.99 -2.88
CA GLY A 34 18.64 -10.95 -2.24
C GLY A 34 18.78 -12.27 -2.99
N GLY A 35 17.86 -12.60 -3.91
CA GLY A 35 17.97 -13.77 -4.80
C GLY A 35 17.99 -15.14 -4.12
N GLN A 36 17.73 -15.19 -2.81
CA GLN A 36 17.89 -16.39 -1.98
C GLN A 36 16.56 -17.12 -1.71
N GLN A 37 15.46 -16.58 -2.27
CA GLN A 37 14.12 -17.13 -2.14
C GLN A 37 13.83 -18.18 -3.21
N LYS A 38 13.03 -19.19 -2.87
CA LYS A 38 12.52 -20.13 -3.87
C LYS A 38 11.59 -19.40 -4.84
N LEU A 39 11.45 -19.94 -6.05
CA LEU A 39 10.59 -19.37 -7.09
C LEU A 39 9.15 -19.12 -6.59
N GLU A 40 8.57 -20.06 -5.85
CA GLU A 40 7.22 -19.93 -5.28
C GLU A 40 7.13 -18.77 -4.26
N GLU A 41 8.15 -18.62 -3.41
CA GLU A 41 8.22 -17.52 -2.45
C GLU A 41 8.41 -16.17 -3.13
N ALA A 42 9.21 -16.13 -4.20
CA ALA A 42 9.41 -14.92 -5.00
C ALA A 42 8.12 -14.49 -5.72
N ILE A 43 7.33 -15.43 -6.23
CA ILE A 43 6.02 -15.14 -6.85
C ILE A 43 5.06 -14.58 -5.80
N ALA A 44 4.95 -15.23 -4.64
CA ALA A 44 4.08 -14.76 -3.56
C ALA A 44 4.50 -13.36 -3.03
N ALA A 45 5.80 -13.15 -2.89
CA ALA A 45 6.38 -11.86 -2.52
C ALA A 45 6.02 -10.77 -3.54
N TYR A 46 6.15 -11.07 -4.83
CA TYR A 46 5.78 -10.15 -5.92
C TYR A 46 4.27 -9.82 -5.91
N GLU A 47 3.40 -10.82 -5.78
CA GLU A 47 1.94 -10.61 -5.70
C GLU A 47 1.56 -9.73 -4.51
N ARG A 48 2.14 -10.00 -3.33
CA ARG A 48 1.94 -9.17 -2.14
C ARG A 48 2.45 -7.75 -2.37
N GLY A 49 3.63 -7.59 -2.96
CA GLY A 49 4.21 -6.29 -3.32
C GLY A 49 3.33 -5.49 -4.27
N ALA A 50 2.76 -6.13 -5.30
CA ALA A 50 1.84 -5.48 -6.24
C ALA A 50 0.57 -4.96 -5.53
N ARG A 51 0.02 -5.72 -4.58
CA ARG A 51 -1.15 -5.30 -3.81
C ARG A 51 -0.82 -4.17 -2.83
N LEU A 52 0.34 -4.20 -2.19
CA LEU A 52 0.83 -3.11 -1.33
C LEU A 52 1.03 -1.83 -2.13
N LYS A 53 1.62 -1.91 -3.33
CA LYS A 53 1.76 -0.78 -4.25
C LYS A 53 0.40 -0.16 -4.57
N ALA A 54 -0.58 -0.97 -4.96
CA ALA A 54 -1.93 -0.50 -5.27
C ALA A 54 -2.60 0.21 -4.08
N HIS A 55 -2.40 -0.31 -2.86
CA HIS A 55 -2.89 0.31 -1.63
C HIS A 55 -2.23 1.67 -1.36
N CYS A 56 -0.91 1.75 -1.52
CA CYS A 56 -0.17 3.00 -1.39
C CYS A 56 -0.65 4.05 -2.41
N GLU A 57 -0.86 3.65 -3.66
CA GLU A 57 -1.39 4.53 -4.71
C GLU A 57 -2.80 5.02 -4.40
N ALA A 58 -3.68 4.16 -3.89
CA ALA A 58 -5.03 4.54 -3.48
C ALA A 58 -5.01 5.59 -2.35
N LYS A 59 -4.16 5.39 -1.34
CA LYS A 59 -3.98 6.36 -0.25
C LYS A 59 -3.40 7.69 -0.72
N LEU A 60 -2.45 7.65 -1.65
CA LEU A 60 -1.89 8.86 -2.24
C LEU A 60 -2.95 9.64 -3.02
N ALA A 61 -3.75 8.94 -3.83
CA ALA A 61 -4.85 9.54 -4.59
C ALA A 61 -5.91 10.19 -3.68
N GLU A 62 -6.25 9.54 -2.57
CA GLU A 62 -7.18 10.11 -1.59
C GLU A 62 -6.61 11.37 -0.93
N ALA A 63 -5.32 11.35 -0.56
CA ALA A 63 -4.64 12.52 -0.01
C ALA A 63 -4.58 13.67 -1.05
N GLU A 64 -4.28 13.35 -2.30
CA GLU A 64 -4.20 14.33 -3.39
C GLU A 64 -5.57 14.96 -3.67
N ALA A 65 -6.64 14.16 -3.71
CA ALA A 65 -8.01 14.65 -3.86
C ALA A 65 -8.41 15.60 -2.72
N ARG A 66 -8.02 15.30 -1.48
CA ARG A 66 -8.26 16.18 -0.33
C ARG A 66 -7.49 17.50 -0.45
N VAL A 67 -6.23 17.45 -0.88
CA VAL A 67 -5.42 18.66 -1.12
C VAL A 67 -6.03 19.50 -2.23
N GLN A 68 -6.42 18.89 -3.35
CA GLN A 68 -7.08 19.58 -4.46
C GLN A 68 -8.39 20.26 -4.02
N ALA A 69 -9.21 19.60 -3.18
CA ALA A 69 -10.42 20.19 -2.64
C ALA A 69 -10.14 21.41 -1.74
N ILE A 70 -9.09 21.38 -0.93
CA ILE A 70 -8.67 22.53 -0.08
C ILE A 70 -8.17 23.68 -0.95
N VAL A 71 -7.32 23.40 -1.94
CA VAL A 71 -6.77 24.42 -2.86
C VAL A 71 -7.90 25.07 -3.67
N ALA A 72 -8.83 24.27 -4.22
CA ALA A 72 -10.00 24.79 -4.94
C ALA A 72 -10.92 25.65 -4.05
N GLY A 73 -11.01 25.35 -2.75
CA GLY A 73 -11.74 26.18 -1.78
C GLY A 73 -11.07 27.53 -1.48
N THR A 74 -9.80 27.69 -1.82
CA THR A 74 -9.02 28.91 -1.54
C THR A 74 -9.05 29.92 -2.71
N ASP A 75 -9.45 29.48 -3.91
CA ASP A 75 -9.47 30.29 -5.16
C ASP A 75 -10.87 30.88 -5.50
N GLY A 76 -11.86 30.75 -4.62
CA GLY A 76 -13.06 31.61 -4.65
C GLY A 76 -14.12 31.31 -5.73
N SER A 77 -14.24 30.08 -6.25
CA SER A 77 -15.39 29.70 -7.08
C SER A 77 -15.92 28.30 -6.75
N LEU A 78 -16.86 28.23 -5.82
CA LEU A 78 -17.62 27.02 -5.51
C LEU A 78 -18.66 26.78 -6.60
N SER A 79 -18.40 25.80 -7.46
CA SER A 79 -19.47 25.03 -8.13
C SER A 79 -19.31 23.56 -7.75
N LEU A 80 -19.73 23.25 -6.52
CA LEU A 80 -19.98 21.87 -6.11
C LEU A 80 -21.26 21.41 -6.80
N ARG A 81 -21.14 20.65 -7.90
CA ARG A 81 -22.23 19.77 -8.29
C ARG A 81 -22.16 18.51 -7.40
N PRO A 82 -23.29 18.07 -6.81
CA PRO A 82 -23.31 16.85 -6.03
C PRO A 82 -23.00 15.68 -6.96
N VAL A 83 -22.19 14.74 -6.49
CA VAL A 83 -22.04 13.43 -7.13
C VAL A 83 -23.23 12.58 -6.69
N GLU A 84 -24.05 12.17 -7.65
CA GLU A 84 -24.95 11.00 -7.56
C GLU A 84 -24.15 9.73 -7.88
#